data_AF-A0A6P1I4K5-F1
#
_entry.id   AF-A0A6P1I4K5-F1
#
_cell.length_a   1.000
_cell.length_b   1.000
_cell.length_c   1.000
_cell.angle_alpha   90.00
_cell.angle_beta   90.00
_cell.angle_gamma   90.00
#
_symmetry.space_group_name_H-M   'P 1'
#
loop_
_entity.id
_entity.type
_entity.pdbx_description
1 polymer ?
#
loop_
_entity_poly.entity_id
_entity_poly.type
_entity_poly.pdbx_seq_one_letter_code
_entity_poly.pdbx_strand_id
1 'polypeptide(L)' 'MLVGPALDATLLEIGYVTSTDAHVIVHAMKARPNYLR' A
#
# COMPACT_ATOMS: atom_id res chain seq x y z
N MET A 1 -5.72 -2.18 -3.96
CA MET A 1 -4.59 -1.25 -3.77
C MET A 1 -4.94 -0.32 -2.60
N LEU A 2 -4.01 -0.11 -1.68
CA LEU A 2 -4.18 0.76 -0.51
C LEU A 2 -3.09 1.83 -0.51
N VAL A 3 -3.42 3.03 -0.06
CA VAL A 3 -2.48 4.12 0.15
C VAL A 3 -2.63 4.59 1.59
N GLY A 4 -1.54 4.63 2.35
CA GLY A 4 -1.60 4.98 3.77
C GLY A 4 -0.24 5.16 4.44
N PRO A 5 -0.20 5.72 5.66
CA PRO A 5 1.04 5.96 6.38
C PRO A 5 1.61 4.68 7.00
N ALA A 6 2.93 4.56 6.96
CA ALA A 6 3.70 3.64 7.80
C ALA A 6 3.89 4.20 9.22
N LEU A 7 4.53 3.42 10.11
CA LEU A 7 4.80 3.82 11.50
C LEU A 7 5.66 5.09 11.61
N ASP A 8 6.50 5.36 10.61
CA ASP A 8 7.34 6.55 10.48
C ASP A 8 6.64 7.71 9.73
N ALA A 9 5.33 7.59 9.50
CA ALA A 9 4.51 8.49 8.67
C ALA A 9 4.91 8.56 7.19
N THR A 10 5.80 7.68 6.71
CA THR A 10 6.07 7.56 5.27
C THR A 10 4.83 7.04 4.57
N LEU A 11 4.36 7.76 3.56
CA LEU A 11 3.18 7.37 2.81
C LEU A 11 3.54 6.26 1.81
N LEU A 12 2.86 5.12 1.92
CA LEU A 12 3.11 3.91 1.14
C LEU A 12 1.94 3.59 0.22
N GLU A 13 2.28 3.04 -0.93
CA GLU A 13 1.37 2.46 -1.92
C GLU A 13 1.55 0.93 -1.88
N ILE A 14 0.46 0.23 -1.54
CA ILE A 14 0.45 -1.22 -1.32
C ILE A 14 -0.49 -1.89 -2.32
N GLY A 15 0.09 -2.72 -3.19
CA GLY A 15 -0.65 -3.66 -4.02
C GLY A 15 -0.82 -4.97 -3.27
N TYR A 16 -2.06 -5.43 -3.12
CA TYR A 16 -2.37 -6.70 -2.48
C TYR A 16 -3.48 -7.42 -3.23
N VAL A 17 -3.46 -8.74 -3.13
CA VAL A 17 -4.53 -9.62 -3.63
C VAL A 17 -5.26 -10.19 -2.43
N THR A 18 -6.59 -10.18 -2.51
CA THR A 18 -7.47 -10.80 -1.53
C THR A 18 -7.80 -12.22 -1.98
N SER A 19 -7.56 -13.19 -1.12
CA SER A 19 -8.19 -14.51 -1.16
C SER A 19 -9.08 -14.67 0.07
N THR A 20 -9.98 -15.64 0.06
CA THR A 20 -10.90 -15.93 1.18
C THR A 20 -10.16 -16.18 2.49
N ASP A 21 -8.95 -16.74 2.42
CA ASP A 21 -8.17 -17.16 3.59
C ASP A 21 -6.99 -16.23 3.91
N ALA A 22 -6.56 -15.37 2.98
CA ALA A 22 -5.35 -14.57 3.16
C ALA A 22 -5.28 -13.32 2.27
N HIS A 23 -4.55 -12.31 2.75
CA HIS A 23 -4.11 -11.17 1.97
C HIS A 23 -2.64 -11.33 1.62
N VAL A 24 -2.32 -11.34 0.32
CA VAL A 24 -0.93 -11.41 -0.15
C VAL A 24 -0.52 -10.05 -0.66
N ILE A 25 0.51 -9.47 -0.05
CA ILE A 25 1.12 -8.23 -0.52
C ILE A 25 1.99 -8.55 -1.74
N VAL A 26 1.66 -7.95 -2.88
CA VAL A 26 2.37 -8.15 -4.14
C VAL A 26 3.47 -7.11 -4.30
N HIS A 27 3.25 -5.88 -3.81
CA HIS A 27 4.29 -4.86 -3.74
C HIS A 27 3.98 -3.82 -2.65
N ALA A 28 5.03 -3.24 -2.11
CA ALA A 28 4.98 -2.08 -1.23
C ALA A 28 6.06 -1.08 -1.67
N MET A 29 5.67 0.15 -1.97
CA MET A 29 6.58 1.20 -2.41
C MET A 29 6.19 2.55 -1.81
N LYS A 30 7.11 3.52 -1.78
CA LYS A 30 6.77 4.90 -1.43
C LYS A 30 5.70 5.41 -2.39
N ALA A 31 4.64 6.00 -1.84
CA ALA A 31 3.53 6.51 -2.63
C ALA A 31 4.02 7.61 -3.59
N ARG A 32 3.60 7.51 -4.86
CA ARG A 32 3.97 8.50 -5.88
C ARG A 32 3.23 9.81 -5.62
N PRO A 33 3.83 10.98 -5.94
CA PRO A 33 3.19 12.28 -5.73
C PRO A 33 1.79 12.44 -6.35
N ASN A 34 1.52 11.73 -7.45
CA ASN A 34 0.21 11.76 -8.11
C ASN A 34 -0.94 11.18 -7.28
N TYR A 35 -0.64 10.36 -6.26
CA TYR A 35 -1.64 9.75 -5.36
C TYR A 35 -1.78 10.47 -4.02
N LEU A 36 -1.08 11.60 -3.82
CA LEU A 36 -1.12 12.42 -2.60
C LEU A 36 -2.19 13.54 -2.64
N ARG A 37 -3.22 13.39 -3.48
CA ARG A 37 -4.31 14.38 -3.62
C ARG A 37 -5.44 14.13 -2.64
#